data_AF-A0A6B2G9C3-F1
#
_entry.id   AF-A0A6B2G9C3-F1
#
_cell.length_a   1.000
_cell.length_b   1.000
_cell.length_c   1.000
_cell.angle_alpha   90.00
_cell.angle_beta   90.00
_cell.angle_gamma   90.00
#
_symmetry.space_group_name_H-M   'P 1'
#
loop_
_entity.id
_entity.type
_entity.pdbx_description
1 polymer ?
#
loop_
_entity_poly.entity_id
_entity_poly.type
_entity_poly.pdbx_seq_one_letter_code
_entity_poly.pdbx_strand_id
1 'polypeptide(L)'
;STADVPPEIGHLIIIDRDVDPVTVCSSQLTFEGLLSDVFSIKSGFIEPPNTKEKFLLSDIEPIFNEIRNYPIDKVVPVIQENIKKVQETKAKSMEISSVSDMKQFVTSDLKQTQEKKLNLRICKNFFVGFPFIF
;
A
#
# COMPACT_ATOMS: atom_id res chain seq x y z
N SER A 1 -48.52 6.66 11.52
CA SER A 1 -47.43 7.54 11.96
C SER A 1 -46.13 7.00 11.40
N THR A 2 -45.78 7.38 10.17
CA THR A 2 -44.47 7.05 9.58
C THR A 2 -43.49 8.09 10.09
N ALA A 3 -42.50 7.66 10.87
CA ALA A 3 -41.44 8.53 11.36
C ALA A 3 -40.69 9.12 10.16
N ASP A 4 -40.58 10.44 10.12
CA ASP A 4 -39.86 11.18 9.10
C ASP A 4 -38.35 10.95 9.32
N VAL A 5 -37.75 10.06 8.54
CA VAL A 5 -36.31 9.75 8.63
C VAL A 5 -35.56 10.85 7.90
N PRO A 6 -34.61 11.55 8.55
CA PRO A 6 -33.84 12.59 7.88
C PRO A 6 -33.05 11.97 6.71
N PRO A 7 -32.95 12.68 5.57
CA PRO A 7 -32.21 12.17 4.42
C PRO A 7 -30.74 11.96 4.79
N GLU A 8 -30.19 10.81 4.42
CA GLU A 8 -28.79 10.42 4.68
C GLU A 8 -27.80 11.32 3.92
N ILE A 9 -28.21 11.88 2.78
CA ILE A 9 -27.37 12.67 1.88
C ILE A 9 -27.80 14.14 1.96
N GLY A 10 -26.87 15.01 2.38
CA GLY A 10 -27.14 16.45 2.50
C GLY A 10 -27.08 17.21 1.17
N HIS A 11 -26.00 17.03 0.40
CA HIS A 11 -25.74 17.79 -0.82
C HIS A 11 -25.07 16.93 -1.91
N LEU A 12 -25.34 17.26 -3.17
CA LEU A 12 -24.65 16.74 -4.35
C LEU A 12 -23.91 17.88 -5.04
N ILE A 13 -22.59 17.78 -5.12
CA ILE A 13 -21.74 18.75 -5.83
C ILE A 13 -21.26 18.06 -7.11
N ILE A 14 -21.53 18.67 -8.26
CA ILE A 14 -21.10 18.20 -9.57
C ILE A 14 -20.07 19.19 -10.09
N ILE A 15 -18.87 18.70 -10.41
CA ILE A 15 -17.77 19.49 -10.96
C ILE A 15 -17.45 18.90 -12.32
N ASP A 16 -17.48 19.73 -13.36
CA ASP A 16 -17.04 19.35 -14.70
C ASP A 16 -15.50 19.33 -14.74
N ARG A 17 -14.90 18.33 -15.39
CA ARG A 17 -13.45 18.19 -15.48
C ARG A 17 -12.83 19.30 -16.33
N ASP A 18 -13.59 19.85 -17.28
CA ASP A 18 -13.11 20.85 -18.24
C ASP A 18 -12.81 22.20 -17.58
N VAL A 19 -13.30 22.45 -16.36
CA VAL A 19 -13.02 23.69 -15.61
C VAL A 19 -11.60 23.74 -15.04
N ASP A 20 -10.93 22.60 -14.94
CA ASP A 20 -9.56 22.50 -14.42
C ASP A 20 -8.81 21.39 -15.19
N PRO A 21 -8.27 21.66 -16.38
CA PRO A 21 -7.44 20.67 -17.07
C PRO A 21 -6.03 20.53 -16.43
N VAL A 22 -5.58 21.54 -15.70
CA VAL A 22 -4.19 21.64 -15.19
C VAL A 22 -3.89 20.53 -14.18
N THR A 23 -4.83 20.26 -13.26
CA THR A 23 -4.61 19.22 -12.24
C THR A 23 -4.49 17.81 -12.83
N VAL A 24 -5.13 17.51 -13.98
CA VAL A 24 -5.00 16.19 -14.64
C VAL A 24 -3.67 16.05 -15.39
N CYS A 25 -3.15 17.15 -15.94
CA CYS A 25 -1.87 17.13 -16.66
C CYS A 25 -0.65 17.20 -15.73
N SER A 26 -0.86 17.47 -14.45
CA SER A 26 0.20 17.56 -13.45
C SER A 26 0.56 16.16 -12.91
N SER A 27 1.84 15.87 -12.77
CA SER A 27 2.31 14.63 -12.15
C SER A 27 1.86 14.55 -10.69
N GLN A 28 1.33 13.41 -10.27
CA GLN A 28 0.87 13.22 -8.91
C GLN A 28 2.06 12.98 -7.96
N LEU A 29 2.06 13.67 -6.81
CA LEU A 29 3.16 13.61 -5.84
C LEU A 29 2.89 12.70 -4.64
N THR A 30 1.65 12.23 -4.48
CA THR A 30 1.26 11.23 -3.48
C THR A 30 1.70 9.83 -3.91
N PHE A 31 1.96 8.93 -2.96
CA PHE A 31 2.36 7.55 -3.26
C PHE A 31 1.37 6.82 -4.19
N GLU A 32 0.07 6.86 -3.90
CA GLU A 32 -0.94 6.22 -4.76
C GLU A 32 -1.04 6.88 -6.13
N GLY A 33 -1.03 8.22 -6.16
CA GLY A 33 -1.05 8.95 -7.42
C GLY A 33 0.13 8.62 -8.32
N LEU A 34 1.33 8.52 -7.75
CA LEU A 34 2.53 8.12 -8.49
C LEU A 34 2.45 6.67 -8.97
N LEU A 35 1.90 5.75 -8.17
CA LEU A 35 1.61 4.38 -8.62
C LEU A 35 0.64 4.37 -9.81
N SER A 36 -0.36 5.27 -9.82
CA SER A 36 -1.28 5.44 -10.94
C SER A 36 -0.56 5.94 -12.18
N ASP A 37 0.28 6.96 -12.05
CA ASP A 37 1.01 7.55 -13.18
C ASP A 37 2.00 6.54 -13.79
N VAL A 38 2.65 5.71 -12.97
CA VAL A 38 3.69 4.76 -13.42
C VAL A 38 3.12 3.42 -13.88
N PHE A 39 2.17 2.84 -13.16
CA PHE A 39 1.65 1.48 -13.43
C PHE A 39 0.21 1.44 -13.92
N SER A 40 -0.50 2.56 -13.95
CA SER A 40 -1.92 2.65 -14.28
C SER A 40 -2.80 1.77 -13.38
N ILE A 41 -3.36 2.36 -12.34
CA ILE A 41 -4.31 1.65 -11.46
C ILE A 41 -5.61 1.37 -12.23
N LYS A 42 -6.00 0.10 -12.30
CA LYS A 42 -7.24 -0.34 -12.95
C LYS A 42 -8.10 -1.10 -11.94
N SER A 43 -9.24 -0.51 -11.56
CA SER A 43 -10.18 -1.10 -10.59
C SER A 43 -9.51 -1.51 -9.26
N GLY A 44 -8.58 -0.69 -8.77
CA GLY A 44 -7.80 -0.98 -7.56
C GLY A 44 -6.66 -1.98 -7.75
N PHE A 45 -6.39 -2.45 -8.98
CA PHE A 45 -5.25 -3.34 -9.26
C PHE A 45 -4.13 -2.63 -9.99
N ILE A 46 -2.89 -3.05 -9.71
CA ILE A 46 -1.70 -2.70 -10.48
C ILE A 46 -0.99 -3.95 -11.01
N GLU A 47 -0.37 -3.80 -12.18
CA GLU A 47 0.38 -4.85 -12.87
C GLU A 47 1.77 -4.33 -13.24
N PRO A 48 2.78 -4.49 -12.37
CA PRO A 48 4.14 -4.07 -12.68
C PRO A 48 4.69 -4.86 -13.87
N PRO A 49 5.41 -4.23 -14.82
CA PRO A 49 5.82 -4.86 -16.08
C PRO A 49 6.77 -6.06 -15.88
N ASN A 50 7.50 -6.10 -14.76
CA ASN A 50 8.46 -7.15 -14.44
C ASN A 50 7.85 -8.33 -13.69
N THR A 51 6.53 -8.32 -13.43
CA THR A 51 5.83 -9.39 -12.70
C THR A 51 4.49 -9.71 -13.35
N LYS A 52 4.17 -11.00 -13.51
CA LYS A 52 2.82 -11.43 -13.94
C LYS A 52 1.78 -11.38 -12.80
N GLU A 53 2.19 -10.91 -11.62
CA GLU A 53 1.32 -10.81 -10.45
C GLU A 53 0.54 -9.50 -10.49
N LYS A 54 -0.77 -9.58 -10.25
CA LYS A 54 -1.62 -8.42 -10.01
C LYS A 54 -1.63 -8.13 -8.52
N PHE A 55 -1.55 -6.86 -8.17
CA PHE A 55 -1.59 -6.44 -6.78
C PHE A 55 -2.83 -5.59 -6.52
N LEU A 56 -3.60 -5.95 -5.50
CA LEU A 56 -4.75 -5.19 -5.03
C LEU A 56 -4.29 -4.06 -4.11
N LEU A 57 -4.74 -2.86 -4.39
CA LEU A 57 -4.61 -1.66 -3.57
C LEU A 57 -5.96 -1.41 -2.88
N SER A 58 -6.03 -1.64 -1.57
CA SER A 58 -7.27 -1.55 -0.81
C SER A 58 -7.02 -1.01 0.60
N ASP A 59 -8.04 -0.36 1.16
CA ASP A 59 -8.03 0.16 2.53
C ASP A 59 -8.03 -0.94 3.60
N ILE A 60 -8.28 -2.19 3.19
CA ILE A 60 -8.10 -3.38 4.03
C ILE A 60 -6.63 -3.52 4.44
N GLU A 61 -5.70 -3.04 3.61
CA GLU A 61 -4.27 -3.14 3.87
C GLU A 61 -3.77 -1.96 4.71
N PRO A 62 -3.38 -2.16 5.98
CA PRO A 62 -3.14 -1.07 6.92
C PRO A 62 -1.95 -0.20 6.52
N ILE A 63 -0.87 -0.79 6.00
CA ILE A 63 0.32 -0.05 5.55
C ILE A 63 -0.01 0.81 4.34
N PHE A 64 -0.76 0.28 3.37
CA PHE A 64 -1.14 1.03 2.19
C PHE A 64 -2.08 2.19 2.55
N ASN A 65 -3.09 1.93 3.39
CA ASN A 65 -4.01 2.95 3.86
C ASN A 65 -3.29 4.09 4.63
N GLU A 66 -2.24 3.76 5.38
CA GLU A 66 -1.43 4.75 6.10
C GLU A 66 -0.62 5.66 5.16
N ILE A 67 0.03 5.09 4.13
CA ILE A 67 1.00 5.82 3.31
C ILE A 67 0.45 6.36 1.98
N ARG A 68 -0.76 5.94 1.53
CA ARG A 68 -1.29 6.24 0.18
C ARG A 68 -1.33 7.73 -0.17
N ASN A 69 -1.65 8.57 0.81
CA ASN A 69 -1.82 10.01 0.65
C ASN A 69 -0.56 10.82 1.03
N TYR A 70 0.52 10.16 1.41
CA TYR A 70 1.76 10.84 1.74
C TYR A 70 2.58 11.12 0.49
N PRO A 71 3.30 12.26 0.45
CA PRO A 71 4.26 12.49 -0.62
C PRO A 71 5.39 11.47 -0.55
N ILE A 72 5.93 11.13 -1.73
CA ILE A 72 6.86 9.99 -1.88
C ILE A 72 8.10 10.09 -0.98
N ASP A 73 8.59 11.29 -0.74
CA ASP A 73 9.73 11.59 0.14
C ASP A 73 9.51 11.06 1.57
N LYS A 74 8.28 11.11 2.08
CA LYS A 74 7.90 10.60 3.40
C LYS A 74 7.60 9.11 3.40
N VAL A 75 7.24 8.54 2.25
CA VAL A 75 6.89 7.12 2.14
C VAL A 75 8.13 6.23 2.10
N VAL A 76 9.22 6.69 1.47
CA VAL A 76 10.44 5.89 1.32
C VAL A 76 11.02 5.40 2.64
N PRO A 77 11.21 6.25 3.68
CA PRO A 77 11.76 5.81 4.97
C PRO A 77 10.86 4.77 5.66
N VAL A 78 9.54 4.95 5.60
CA VAL A 78 8.55 4.03 6.19
C VAL A 78 8.65 2.65 5.54
N ILE A 79 8.77 2.60 4.20
CA ILE A 79 8.95 1.35 3.47
C ILE A 79 10.28 0.68 3.85
N GLN A 80 11.37 1.44 3.91
CA GLN A 80 12.69 0.92 4.28
C GLN A 80 12.72 0.31 5.68
N GLU A 81 12.09 0.96 6.66
CA GLU A 81 11.97 0.45 8.03
C GLU A 81 11.17 -0.87 8.06
N ASN A 82 10.06 -0.94 7.32
CA ASN A 82 9.26 -2.15 7.24
C ASN A 82 9.99 -3.31 6.53
N ILE A 83 10.80 -3.02 5.50
CA ILE A 83 11.69 -4.01 4.86
C ILE A 83 12.67 -4.60 5.87
N LYS A 84 13.32 -3.76 6.69
CA LYS A 84 14.25 -4.21 7.74
C LYS A 84 13.57 -5.08 8.77
N LYS A 85 12.41 -4.66 9.31
CA LYS A 85 11.62 -5.44 10.27
C LYS A 85 11.27 -6.83 9.73
N VAL A 86 10.84 -6.92 8.46
CA VAL A 86 10.52 -8.22 7.84
C VAL A 86 11.76 -9.11 7.65
N GLN A 87 12.91 -8.52 7.29
CA GLN A 87 14.17 -9.25 7.18
C GLN A 87 14.64 -9.78 8.53
N GLU A 88 14.56 -8.97 9.59
CA GLU A 88 14.92 -9.35 10.95
C GLU A 88 14.04 -10.49 11.46
N THR A 89 12.73 -10.43 11.26
CA THR A 89 11.82 -11.53 11.65
C THR A 89 12.12 -12.81 10.88
N LYS A 90 12.51 -12.71 9.60
CA LYS A 90 12.94 -13.87 8.81
C LYS A 90 14.28 -14.44 9.31
N ALA A 91 15.24 -13.59 9.68
CA ALA A 91 16.51 -14.04 10.25
C ALA A 91 16.29 -14.78 11.59
N LYS A 92 15.48 -14.20 12.48
CA LYS A 92 15.07 -14.84 13.75
C LYS A 92 14.44 -16.21 13.52
N SER A 93 13.63 -16.36 12.47
CA SER A 93 13.02 -17.65 12.11
C SER A 93 14.02 -18.75 11.75
N MET A 94 15.20 -18.38 11.25
CA MET A 94 16.27 -19.30 10.85
C MET A 94 17.19 -19.66 12.03
N GLU A 95 17.20 -18.84 13.09
CA GLU A 95 17.98 -19.05 14.31
C GLU A 95 17.21 -19.81 15.42
N ILE A 96 15.95 -20.19 15.17
CA ILE A 96 15.13 -20.95 16.13
C ILE A 96 15.74 -22.34 16.36
N SER A 97 16.27 -22.56 17.57
CA SER A 97 16.90 -23.82 17.98
C SER A 97 16.14 -24.56 19.08
N SER A 98 15.16 -23.91 19.72
CA SER A 98 14.34 -24.47 20.82
C SER A 98 12.88 -24.66 20.43
N VAL A 99 12.26 -25.72 20.95
CA VAL A 99 10.83 -26.04 20.75
C VAL A 99 9.92 -24.97 21.36
N SER A 100 10.36 -24.30 22.43
CA SER A 100 9.62 -23.19 23.06
C SER A 100 9.60 -21.94 22.17
N ASP A 101 10.75 -21.59 21.59
CA ASP A 101 10.90 -20.47 20.64
C ASP A 101 10.10 -20.72 19.35
N MET A 102 10.03 -21.97 18.90
CA MET A 102 9.23 -22.38 17.75
C MET A 102 7.74 -22.18 17.99
N LYS A 103 7.25 -22.48 19.19
CA LYS A 103 5.84 -22.26 19.56
C LYS A 103 5.51 -20.76 19.59
N GLN A 104 6.39 -19.93 20.12
CA GLN A 104 6.18 -18.47 20.16
C GLN A 104 6.20 -17.85 18.76
N PHE A 105 7.13 -18.28 17.92
CA PHE A 105 7.25 -17.84 16.53
C PHE A 105 6.03 -18.21 15.68
N VAL A 106 5.55 -19.46 15.77
CA VAL A 106 4.38 -19.93 15.01
C VAL A 106 3.09 -19.23 15.45
N THR A 107 2.94 -18.95 16.75
CA THR A 107 1.69 -18.40 17.29
C THR A 107 1.54 -16.90 17.03
N SER A 108 2.63 -16.13 17.10
CA SER A 108 2.59 -14.66 17.09
C SER A 108 3.27 -14.07 15.86
N ASP A 109 4.51 -14.48 15.58
CA ASP A 109 5.36 -13.81 14.59
C ASP A 109 5.02 -14.24 13.15
N LEU A 110 4.60 -15.49 12.95
CA LEU A 110 4.27 -16.05 11.63
C LEU A 110 3.01 -15.41 11.03
N LYS A 111 1.96 -15.20 11.84
CA LYS A 111 0.71 -14.54 11.39
C LYS A 111 0.97 -13.09 10.98
N GLN A 112 1.66 -12.32 11.82
CA GLN A 112 2.04 -10.93 11.50
C GLN A 112 2.94 -10.84 10.26
N THR A 113 3.76 -11.86 10.00
CA THR A 113 4.67 -11.90 8.84
C THR A 113 3.96 -12.25 7.53
N GLN A 114 2.88 -13.03 7.55
CA GLN A 114 2.14 -13.37 6.34
C GLN A 114 1.29 -12.21 5.82
N GLU A 115 0.63 -11.47 6.71
CA GLU A 115 -0.20 -10.30 6.35
C GLU A 115 0.67 -9.17 5.76
N LYS A 116 1.85 -8.91 6.34
CA LYS A 116 2.73 -7.82 5.88
C LYS A 116 3.52 -8.12 4.59
N LYS A 117 3.53 -9.38 4.10
CA LYS A 117 4.36 -9.81 2.97
C LYS A 117 3.85 -9.34 1.61
N LEU A 118 2.55 -9.17 1.42
CA LEU A 118 1.97 -8.80 0.12
C LEU A 118 2.25 -7.32 -0.21
N ASN A 119 2.07 -6.43 0.77
CA ASN A 119 2.34 -4.99 0.65
C ASN A 119 3.81 -4.67 0.36
N LEU A 120 4.73 -5.43 0.96
CA LEU A 120 6.16 -5.26 0.71
C LEU A 120 6.59 -5.72 -0.69
N ARG A 121 5.87 -6.65 -1.34
CA ARG A 121 6.22 -7.09 -2.70
C ARG A 121 5.97 -5.98 -3.72
N ILE A 122 4.84 -5.28 -3.60
CA ILE A 122 4.52 -4.11 -4.41
C ILE A 122 5.59 -3.03 -4.24
N CYS A 123 5.85 -2.67 -2.99
CA CYS A 123 6.80 -1.60 -2.66
C CYS A 123 8.23 -1.97 -3.09
N LYS A 124 8.65 -3.22 -2.89
CA LYS A 124 9.97 -3.70 -3.32
C LYS A 124 10.10 -3.68 -4.86
N ASN A 125 9.06 -4.07 -5.58
CA ASN A 125 9.08 -4.06 -7.05
C ASN A 125 9.02 -2.64 -7.63
N PHE A 126 8.35 -1.70 -6.95
CA PHE A 126 8.37 -0.28 -7.31
C PHE A 126 9.80 0.29 -7.27
N PHE A 127 10.55 0.06 -6.19
CA PHE A 127 11.94 0.54 -6.07
C PHE A 127 12.93 -0.18 -7.01
N VAL A 128 12.73 -1.46 -7.31
CA VAL A 128 13.57 -2.19 -8.28
C VAL A 128 13.31 -1.71 -9.71
N GLY A 129 12.08 -1.28 -10.03
CA GLY A 129 11.71 -0.75 -11.34
C GLY A 129 12.17 0.69 -11.61
N PHE A 130 12.46 1.47 -10.56
CA PHE A 130 12.91 2.85 -10.64
C PHE A 130 14.16 3.09 -9.77
N PRO A 131 15.36 2.69 -10.23
CA PRO A 131 16.61 2.97 -9.53
C PRO A 131 16.98 4.46 -9.52
N PHE A 132 16.27 5.32 -10.26
CA PHE A 132 16.58 6.75 -10.43
C PHE A 132 15.77 7.70 -9.52
N ILE A 133 14.94 7.17 -8.61
CA ILE A 133 14.24 8.00 -7.60
C ILE A 133 15.15 8.27 -6.38
N PHE A 134 16.40 7.78 -6.39
CA PHE A 134 17.50 8.18 -5.50
C PHE A 134 18.82 8.24 -6.25
#